data_AF-A0A1B9F4D9-F1
#
_entry.id   AF-A0A1B9F4D9-F1
#
_cell.length_a   1.000
_cell.length_b   1.000
_cell.length_c   1.000
_cell.angle_alpha   90.00
_cell.angle_beta   90.00
_cell.angle_gamma   90.00
#
_symmetry.space_group_name_H-M   'P 1'
#
loop_
_entity.id
_entity.type
_entity.pdbx_description
1 polymer ?
#
loop_
_entity_poly.entity_id
_entity_poly.type
_entity_poly.pdbx_seq_one_letter_code
_entity_poly.pdbx_strand_id
1 'polypeptide(L)'
;MPTPVPSNNRPPRAKRGFRPVRALRYQWIKLLRLKGDPVVIARGIAVGTFVGITPTIPFHTILIIIFCGIFRANLIAAVISNWLVSNPISIPIEYYLSWKIGEFLFGSGLGSWQEIEGLLTVLRHASILEGAKLIAEKGTFFIMSMTLGGCILASPFAILAYFSYIKWYVYRQKRRYEKFLKTKAKREIP
;
A
#
# COMPACT_ATOMS: atom_id res chain seq x y z
N MET A 1 -39.26 -3.62 -56.01
CA MET A 1 -38.45 -2.61 -55.27
C MET A 1 -37.87 -3.29 -54.03
N PRO A 2 -36.54 -3.30 -53.83
CA PRO A 2 -35.94 -3.85 -52.62
C PRO A 2 -36.23 -2.95 -51.42
N THR A 3 -36.59 -3.53 -50.29
CA THR A 3 -36.86 -2.82 -49.04
C THR A 3 -35.58 -2.22 -48.46
N PRO A 4 -35.65 -1.02 -47.83
CA PRO A 4 -34.48 -0.38 -47.25
C PRO A 4 -33.97 -1.21 -46.06
N VAL A 5 -32.70 -1.60 -46.10
CA VAL A 5 -31.99 -2.28 -45.01
C VAL A 5 -31.80 -1.28 -43.87
N PRO A 6 -32.18 -1.62 -42.61
CA PRO A 6 -32.02 -0.69 -41.49
C PRO A 6 -30.54 -0.46 -41.18
N SER A 7 -30.13 0.81 -41.27
CA SER A 7 -28.79 1.31 -40.90
C SER A 7 -28.54 1.11 -39.40
N ASN A 8 -27.75 0.08 -39.05
CA ASN A 8 -27.39 -0.26 -37.67
C ASN A 8 -26.37 0.75 -37.12
N ASN A 9 -26.83 1.94 -36.74
CA ASN A 9 -26.03 3.01 -36.14
C ASN A 9 -25.79 2.78 -34.64
N ARG A 10 -25.27 1.60 -34.24
CA ARG A 10 -24.82 1.42 -32.85
C ARG A 10 -23.55 2.23 -32.66
N PRO A 11 -23.51 3.20 -31.72
CA PRO A 11 -22.29 3.94 -31.46
C PRO A 11 -21.19 2.96 -31.05
N PRO A 12 -19.94 3.16 -31.49
CA PRO A 12 -18.83 2.27 -31.12
C PRO A 12 -18.72 2.23 -29.60
N ARG A 13 -18.79 1.02 -29.02
CA ARG A 13 -18.57 0.79 -27.57
C ARG A 13 -17.21 1.37 -27.22
N ALA A 14 -17.20 2.54 -26.58
CA ALA A 14 -15.99 3.19 -26.12
C ALA A 14 -15.19 2.19 -25.27
N LYS A 15 -14.01 1.81 -25.76
CA LYS A 15 -13.08 0.93 -25.05
C LYS A 15 -12.82 1.56 -23.68
N ARG A 16 -13.33 0.93 -22.62
CA ARG A 16 -13.09 1.35 -21.22
C ARG A 16 -11.60 1.16 -20.93
N GLY A 17 -10.80 2.19 -21.21
CA GLY A 17 -9.42 2.25 -20.77
C GLY A 17 -9.37 2.00 -19.27
N PHE A 18 -8.42 1.16 -18.85
CA PHE A 18 -8.14 0.86 -17.45
C PHE A 18 -7.73 2.17 -16.76
N ARG A 19 -8.69 2.83 -16.12
CA ARG A 19 -8.46 4.07 -15.38
C ARG A 19 -8.20 3.69 -13.91
N PRO A 20 -6.94 3.59 -13.44
CA PRO A 20 -6.63 3.13 -12.08
C PRO A 20 -7.30 4.00 -11.01
N VAL A 21 -7.51 5.28 -11.31
CA VAL A 21 -8.24 6.25 -10.47
C VAL A 21 -9.66 5.77 -10.12
N ARG A 22 -10.33 5.04 -11.03
CA ARG A 22 -11.66 4.47 -10.74
C ARG A 22 -11.56 3.30 -9.77
N ALA A 23 -10.58 2.40 -9.96
CA ALA A 23 -10.38 1.26 -9.07
C ALA A 23 -10.05 1.72 -7.64
N LEU A 24 -9.16 2.69 -7.48
CA LEU A 24 -8.83 3.32 -6.19
C LEU A 24 -10.09 3.89 -5.52
N ARG A 25 -10.92 4.61 -6.27
CA ARG A 25 -12.19 5.17 -5.76
C ARG A 25 -13.18 4.10 -5.31
N TYR A 26 -13.29 2.99 -6.04
CA TYR A 26 -14.17 1.88 -5.64
C TYR A 26 -13.69 1.22 -4.35
N GLN A 27 -12.38 0.98 -4.21
CA GLN A 27 -11.82 0.40 -2.99
C GLN A 27 -11.96 1.34 -1.80
N TRP A 28 -11.79 2.64 -2.01
CA TRP A 28 -12.11 3.65 -0.99
C TRP A 28 -13.57 3.54 -0.56
N ILE A 29 -14.54 3.55 -1.49
CA ILE A 29 -15.96 3.39 -1.14
C ILE A 29 -16.25 2.07 -0.39
N LYS A 30 -15.52 1.00 -0.71
CA LYS A 30 -15.60 -0.29 0.00
C LYS A 30 -15.10 -0.18 1.44
N LEU A 31 -13.92 0.44 1.66
CA LEU A 31 -13.43 0.84 2.99
C LEU A 31 -14.48 1.63 3.78
N LEU A 32 -15.17 2.55 3.09
CA LEU A 32 -16.18 3.43 3.69
C LEU A 32 -17.51 2.76 4.03
N ARG A 33 -17.75 1.54 3.54
CA ARG A 33 -18.96 0.76 3.81
C ARG A 33 -18.75 -0.33 4.86
N LEU A 34 -17.52 -0.53 5.32
CA LEU A 34 -17.25 -1.46 6.42
C LEU A 34 -18.01 -0.99 7.66
N LYS A 35 -18.96 -1.82 8.10
CA LYS A 35 -19.69 -1.66 9.34
C LYS A 35 -18.82 -2.25 10.45
N GLY A 36 -18.44 -1.42 11.41
CA GLY A 36 -17.60 -1.84 12.52
C GLY A 36 -17.14 -0.65 13.35
N ASP A 37 -16.45 -0.95 14.46
CA ASP A 37 -15.83 0.05 15.30
C ASP A 37 -14.78 0.85 14.48
N PRO A 38 -14.89 2.20 14.42
CA PRO A 38 -13.92 3.02 13.68
C PRO A 38 -12.49 2.82 14.16
N VAL A 39 -12.26 2.49 15.43
CA VAL A 39 -10.93 2.23 15.98
C VAL A 39 -10.32 0.95 15.40
N VAL A 40 -11.14 -0.11 15.24
CA VAL A 40 -10.70 -1.40 14.67
C VAL A 40 -10.37 -1.26 13.18
N ILE A 41 -11.13 -0.43 12.45
CA ILE A 41 -10.85 -0.11 11.05
C ILE A 41 -9.59 0.75 10.93
N ALA A 42 -9.42 1.75 11.80
CA ALA A 42 -8.23 2.59 11.84
C ALA A 42 -6.95 1.77 12.10
N ARG A 43 -7.00 0.81 13.03
CA ARG A 43 -5.90 -0.14 13.26
C ARG A 43 -5.60 -0.98 12.03
N GLY A 44 -6.64 -1.43 11.31
CA GLY A 44 -6.47 -2.18 10.07
C GLY A 44 -5.74 -1.35 9.01
N ILE A 45 -6.15 -0.09 8.83
CA ILE A 45 -5.51 0.85 7.90
C ILE A 45 -4.04 1.10 8.28
N ALA A 46 -3.75 1.28 9.57
CA ALA A 46 -2.38 1.46 10.05
C ALA A 46 -1.51 0.25 9.73
N VAL A 47 -1.98 -0.97 10.06
CA VAL A 47 -1.28 -2.23 9.77
C VAL A 47 -1.07 -2.41 8.26
N GLY A 48 -2.11 -2.20 7.45
CA GLY A 48 -2.00 -2.33 6.00
C GLY A 48 -1.05 -1.32 5.37
N THR A 49 -1.01 -0.09 5.87
CA THR A 49 -0.04 0.93 5.45
C THR A 49 1.38 0.54 5.85
N PHE A 50 1.55 0.04 7.07
CA PHE A 50 2.85 -0.39 7.57
C PHE A 50 3.44 -1.52 6.71
N VAL A 51 2.66 -2.58 6.48
CA VAL A 51 3.10 -3.72 5.66
C VAL A 51 3.22 -3.35 4.19
N GLY A 52 2.45 -2.36 3.70
CA GLY A 52 2.51 -1.90 2.32
C GLY A 52 3.79 -1.14 1.98
N ILE A 53 4.29 -0.33 2.92
CA ILE A 53 5.54 0.46 2.75
C ILE A 53 6.78 -0.42 2.96
N THR A 54 6.69 -1.42 3.83
CA THR A 54 7.82 -2.31 4.10
C THR A 54 8.05 -3.18 2.86
N PRO A 55 9.25 -3.20 2.24
CA PRO A 55 9.51 -3.90 0.98
C PRO A 55 9.65 -5.44 1.16
N THR A 56 8.63 -6.06 1.77
CA THR A 56 8.54 -7.50 2.09
C THR A 56 7.82 -8.31 1.01
N ILE A 57 8.15 -8.10 -0.27
CA ILE A 57 7.63 -8.95 -1.36
C ILE A 57 8.32 -10.32 -1.23
N PRO A 58 7.62 -11.47 -1.16
CA PRO A 58 6.19 -11.74 -1.41
C PRO A 58 5.33 -11.97 -0.13
N PHE A 59 5.88 -11.76 1.06
CA PHE A 59 5.25 -12.18 2.33
C PHE A 59 4.20 -11.21 2.90
N HIS A 60 3.87 -10.12 2.19
CA HIS A 60 2.93 -9.09 2.67
C HIS A 60 1.59 -9.66 3.17
N THR A 61 0.98 -10.61 2.46
CA THR A 61 -0.33 -11.16 2.86
C THR A 61 -0.25 -11.89 4.19
N ILE A 62 0.81 -12.67 4.42
CA ILE A 62 1.03 -13.41 5.67
C ILE A 62 1.28 -12.43 6.81
N LEU A 63 2.14 -11.42 6.58
CA LEU A 63 2.40 -10.38 7.56
C LEU A 63 1.13 -9.60 7.93
N ILE A 64 0.30 -9.22 6.95
CA ILE A 64 -0.99 -8.56 7.20
C ILE A 64 -1.88 -9.43 8.09
N ILE A 65 -2.00 -10.72 7.81
CA ILE A 65 -2.83 -11.63 8.61
C ILE A 65 -2.31 -11.72 10.05
N ILE A 66 -1.00 -11.90 10.23
CA ILE A 66 -0.36 -11.99 11.55
C ILE A 66 -0.58 -10.70 12.34
N PHE A 67 -0.24 -9.55 11.75
CA PHE A 67 -0.40 -8.25 12.42
C PHE A 67 -1.88 -7.93 12.69
N CYS A 68 -2.79 -8.27 11.79
CA CYS A 68 -4.22 -8.11 12.05
C CYS A 68 -4.70 -8.97 13.23
N GLY A 69 -4.17 -10.20 13.37
CA GLY A 69 -4.45 -11.06 14.52
C GLY A 69 -3.94 -10.46 15.83
N ILE A 70 -2.69 -9.98 15.85
CA ILE A 70 -2.06 -9.38 17.05
C ILE A 70 -2.79 -8.11 17.50
N PHE A 71 -3.04 -7.18 16.56
CA PHE A 71 -3.66 -5.89 16.88
C PHE A 71 -5.19 -5.93 16.94
N ARG A 72 -5.79 -7.11 16.75
CA ARG A 72 -7.25 -7.32 16.60
C ARG A 72 -7.85 -6.32 15.62
N ALA A 73 -7.20 -6.17 14.48
CA ALA A 73 -7.50 -5.16 13.47
C ALA A 73 -8.37 -5.74 12.33
N ASN A 74 -9.05 -4.87 11.60
CA ASN A 74 -9.87 -5.33 10.47
C ASN A 74 -9.00 -5.74 9.27
N LEU A 75 -8.98 -7.04 8.96
CA LEU A 75 -8.21 -7.61 7.85
C LEU A 75 -8.57 -6.98 6.50
N ILE A 76 -9.86 -6.77 6.23
CA ILE A 76 -10.31 -6.17 4.97
C ILE A 76 -9.79 -4.74 4.86
N ALA A 77 -9.81 -3.99 5.95
CA ALA A 77 -9.29 -2.63 5.96
C ALA A 77 -7.77 -2.60 5.72
N ALA A 78 -7.04 -3.54 6.32
CA ALA A 78 -5.60 -3.68 6.12
C ALA A 78 -5.24 -4.05 4.68
N VAL A 79 -5.90 -5.04 4.08
CA VAL A 79 -5.65 -5.44 2.69
C VAL A 79 -5.94 -4.28 1.72
N ILE A 80 -7.02 -3.54 1.93
CA ILE A 80 -7.32 -2.39 1.07
C ILE A 80 -6.28 -1.28 1.27
N SER A 81 -5.89 -0.99 2.52
CA SER A 81 -4.86 0.02 2.78
C SER A 81 -3.52 -0.34 2.15
N ASN A 82 -3.10 -1.60 2.28
CA ASN A 82 -1.91 -2.13 1.62
C ASN A 82 -1.98 -1.95 0.11
N TRP A 83 -3.10 -2.31 -0.52
CA TRP A 83 -3.29 -2.14 -1.96
C TRP A 83 -3.21 -0.66 -2.40
N LEU A 84 -3.76 0.26 -1.60
CA LEU A 84 -3.74 1.69 -1.90
C LEU A 84 -2.31 2.25 -1.88
N VAL A 85 -1.48 1.76 -0.97
CA VAL A 85 -0.10 2.18 -0.77
C VAL A 85 0.80 1.53 -1.82
N SER A 86 0.75 0.20 -1.94
CA SER A 86 1.52 -0.62 -2.88
C SER A 86 0.99 -0.53 -4.33
N ASN A 87 0.96 0.69 -4.88
CA ASN A 87 0.69 0.95 -6.28
C ASN A 87 1.99 0.70 -7.10
N PRO A 88 1.93 0.11 -8.31
CA PRO A 88 3.10 -0.06 -9.19
C PRO A 88 3.98 1.19 -9.37
N ILE A 89 3.40 2.39 -9.21
CA ILE A 89 4.12 3.67 -9.25
C ILE A 89 4.80 3.98 -7.91
N SER A 90 4.20 3.61 -6.79
CA SER A 90 4.75 3.83 -5.44
C SER A 90 5.88 2.86 -5.11
N ILE A 91 5.82 1.62 -5.62
CA ILE A 91 6.79 0.56 -5.30
C ILE A 91 8.25 1.01 -5.55
N PRO A 92 8.63 1.56 -6.72
CA PRO A 92 10.01 2.03 -6.93
C PRO A 92 10.44 3.11 -5.94
N ILE A 93 9.50 4.00 -5.56
CA ILE A 93 9.77 5.12 -4.64
C ILE A 93 9.97 4.60 -3.22
N GLU A 94 9.09 3.70 -2.76
CA GLU A 94 9.18 3.07 -1.44
C GLU A 94 10.47 2.26 -1.29
N TYR A 95 10.85 1.51 -2.32
CA TYR A 95 12.11 0.76 -2.34
C TYR A 95 13.33 1.68 -2.29
N TYR A 96 13.34 2.74 -3.10
CA TYR A 96 14.43 3.71 -3.11
C TYR A 96 14.58 4.43 -1.76
N LEU A 97 13.47 4.85 -1.15
CA LEU A 97 13.47 5.50 0.15
C LEU A 97 13.90 4.54 1.27
N SER A 98 13.39 3.31 1.26
CA SER A 98 13.78 2.28 2.25
C SER A 98 15.26 1.94 2.16
N TRP A 99 15.79 1.83 0.94
CA TRP A 99 17.22 1.62 0.71
C TRP A 99 18.06 2.81 1.20
N LYS A 100 17.69 4.03 0.84
CA LYS A 100 18.42 5.25 1.28
C LYS A 100 18.44 5.41 2.80
N ILE A 101 17.34 5.08 3.47
CA ILE A 101 17.25 5.11 4.94
C ILE A 101 18.07 3.97 5.55
N GLY A 102 18.02 2.77 4.98
CA GLY A 102 18.82 1.63 5.43
C GLY A 102 20.33 1.88 5.29
N GLU A 103 20.77 2.46 4.18
CA GLU A 103 22.16 2.85 3.94
C GLU A 103 22.64 3.89 4.95
N PHE A 104 21.81 4.91 5.23
CA PHE A 104 22.11 5.91 6.25
C PHE A 104 22.25 5.29 7.65
N LEU A 105 21.45 4.27 7.97
CA LEU A 105 21.47 3.62 9.28
C LEU A 105 22.66 2.68 9.48
N PHE A 106 22.98 1.87 8.46
CA PHE A 106 23.99 0.82 8.58
C PHE A 106 25.39 1.26 8.18
N GLY A 107 25.52 2.39 7.47
CA GLY A 107 26.80 2.89 6.98
C GLY A 107 27.40 1.95 5.94
N SER A 108 27.48 2.40 4.69
CA SER A 108 28.02 1.64 3.54
C SER A 108 27.37 0.26 3.35
N GLY A 109 26.22 0.23 2.66
CA GLY A 109 25.58 -1.01 2.25
C GLY A 109 25.33 -1.07 0.75
N LEU A 110 26.14 -1.86 0.02
CA LEU A 110 25.79 -2.48 -1.27
C LEU A 110 25.18 -1.53 -2.31
N GLY A 111 25.72 -0.31 -2.37
CA GLY A 111 25.23 0.77 -3.24
C GLY A 111 26.25 1.25 -4.26
N SER A 112 27.54 1.02 -4.01
CA SER A 112 28.58 1.41 -4.94
C SER A 112 28.64 0.39 -6.07
N TRP A 113 28.70 0.89 -7.31
CA TRP A 113 29.00 0.06 -8.50
C TRP A 113 30.25 -0.80 -8.30
N GLN A 114 31.16 -0.38 -7.43
CA GLN A 114 32.38 -1.06 -7.00
C GLN A 114 32.13 -2.37 -6.24
N GLU A 115 31.09 -2.46 -5.40
CA GLU A 115 30.77 -3.72 -4.68
C GLU A 115 30.05 -4.73 -5.58
N ILE A 116 29.23 -4.25 -6.53
CA ILE A 116 28.60 -5.07 -7.56
C ILE A 116 29.68 -5.65 -8.49
N GLU A 117 30.64 -4.83 -8.90
CA GLU A 117 31.82 -5.31 -9.65
C GLU A 117 32.64 -6.30 -8.84
N GLY A 118 32.87 -6.05 -7.54
CA GLY A 118 33.52 -6.99 -6.63
C GLY A 118 32.83 -8.36 -6.57
N LEU A 119 31.50 -8.37 -6.44
CA LEU A 119 30.67 -9.57 -6.47
C LEU A 119 30.76 -10.31 -7.81
N LEU A 120 30.74 -9.59 -8.92
CA LEU A 120 30.89 -10.17 -10.27
C LEU A 120 32.29 -10.73 -10.51
N THR A 121 33.35 -10.08 -10.04
CA THR A 121 34.73 -10.59 -10.15
C THR A 121 34.94 -11.85 -9.34
N VAL A 122 34.38 -11.94 -8.12
CA VAL A 122 34.44 -13.15 -7.29
C VAL A 122 33.58 -14.25 -7.88
N LEU A 123 32.35 -13.98 -8.34
CA LEU A 123 31.51 -14.98 -9.00
C LEU A 123 32.12 -15.53 -10.29
N ARG A 124 32.98 -14.77 -10.97
CA ARG A 124 33.66 -15.18 -12.21
C ARG A 124 34.93 -16.00 -11.97
N HIS A 125 35.56 -15.91 -10.79
CA HIS A 125 36.84 -16.56 -10.50
C HIS A 125 36.81 -17.51 -9.28
N ALA A 126 35.78 -17.46 -8.45
CA ALA A 126 35.66 -18.27 -7.24
C ALA A 126 34.81 -19.52 -7.47
N SER A 127 35.04 -20.53 -6.64
CA SER A 127 34.24 -21.76 -6.61
C SER A 127 32.78 -21.45 -6.23
N ILE A 128 31.82 -22.25 -6.72
CA ILE A 128 30.38 -22.07 -6.48
C ILE A 128 30.05 -21.95 -4.97
N LEU A 129 30.83 -22.65 -4.12
CA LEU A 129 30.70 -22.62 -2.67
C LEU A 129 31.12 -21.27 -2.04
N GLU A 130 32.15 -20.62 -2.56
CA GLU A 130 32.60 -19.30 -2.10
C GLU A 130 31.66 -18.19 -2.58
N GLY A 131 31.18 -18.29 -3.83
CA GLY A 131 30.13 -17.42 -4.34
C GLY A 131 28.85 -17.51 -3.52
N ALA A 132 28.43 -18.74 -3.14
CA ALA A 132 27.25 -18.96 -2.30
C ALA A 132 27.41 -18.37 -0.89
N LYS A 133 28.58 -18.52 -0.25
CA LYS A 133 28.85 -17.91 1.06
C LYS A 133 28.83 -16.39 1.02
N LEU A 134 29.45 -15.79 0.01
CA LEU A 134 29.49 -14.33 -0.16
C LEU A 134 28.08 -13.75 -0.39
N ILE A 135 27.29 -14.40 -1.25
CA ILE A 135 25.89 -14.01 -1.49
C ILE A 135 25.06 -14.16 -0.21
N ALA A 136 25.27 -15.23 0.56
CA ALA A 136 24.55 -15.42 1.82
C ALA A 136 24.90 -14.33 2.85
N GLU A 137 26.17 -14.00 3.02
CA GLU A 137 26.63 -13.01 3.99
C GLU A 137 26.21 -11.58 3.61
N LYS A 138 26.51 -11.17 2.37
CA LYS A 138 26.14 -9.85 1.85
C LYS A 138 24.64 -9.70 1.63
N GLY A 139 23.96 -10.75 1.16
CA GLY A 139 22.51 -10.75 0.98
C GLY A 139 21.75 -10.62 2.30
N THR A 140 22.25 -11.25 3.37
CA THR A 140 21.64 -11.10 4.71
C THR A 140 21.74 -9.67 5.21
N PHE A 141 22.91 -9.03 5.05
CA PHE A 141 23.08 -7.61 5.40
C PHE A 141 22.15 -6.70 4.60
N PHE A 142 22.00 -6.96 3.30
CA PHE A 142 21.08 -6.22 2.42
C PHE A 142 19.62 -6.34 2.86
N ILE A 143 19.14 -7.56 3.12
CA ILE A 143 17.77 -7.83 3.57
C ILE A 143 17.51 -7.15 4.92
N MET A 144 18.45 -7.23 5.86
CA MET A 144 18.34 -6.59 7.17
C MET A 144 18.27 -5.08 7.05
N SER A 145 19.14 -4.47 6.24
CA SER A 145 19.16 -3.02 6.02
C SER A 145 17.86 -2.52 5.36
N MET A 146 17.38 -3.21 4.31
CA MET A 146 16.12 -2.86 3.66
C MET A 146 14.90 -3.04 4.58
N THR A 147 14.88 -4.10 5.38
CA THR A 147 13.77 -4.36 6.31
C THR A 147 13.73 -3.31 7.41
N LEU A 148 14.88 -2.98 8.00
CA LEU A 148 14.97 -1.96 9.04
C LEU A 148 14.68 -0.55 8.51
N GLY A 149 15.23 -0.19 7.34
CA GLY A 149 14.92 1.07 6.67
C GLY A 149 13.43 1.18 6.32
N GLY A 150 12.83 0.09 5.83
CA GLY A 150 11.39 -0.02 5.57
C GLY A 150 10.54 0.13 6.82
N CYS A 151 10.88 -0.54 7.93
CA CYS A 151 10.17 -0.42 9.21
C CYS A 151 10.20 1.02 9.76
N ILE A 152 11.36 1.68 9.68
CA ILE A 152 11.54 3.06 10.12
C ILE A 152 10.72 4.01 9.26
N LEU A 153 10.75 3.84 7.93
CA LEU A 153 9.93 4.62 7.01
C LEU A 153 8.44 4.36 7.23
N ALA A 154 8.04 3.11 7.43
CA ALA A 154 6.64 2.72 7.56
C ALA A 154 5.98 3.24 8.85
N SER A 155 6.74 3.38 9.94
CA SER A 155 6.24 3.79 11.25
C SER A 155 5.50 5.16 11.26
N PRO A 156 6.12 6.27 10.81
CA PRO A 156 5.43 7.58 10.78
C PRO A 156 4.24 7.57 9.83
N PHE A 157 4.31 6.87 8.70
CA PHE A 157 3.19 6.78 7.75
C PHE A 157 2.03 5.96 8.31
N ALA A 158 2.29 4.87 9.02
CA ALA A 158 1.27 4.06 9.67
C ALA A 158 0.53 4.86 10.77
N ILE A 159 1.28 5.63 11.58
CA ILE A 159 0.72 6.53 12.59
C ILE A 159 -0.13 7.61 11.91
N LEU A 160 0.38 8.23 10.85
CA LEU A 160 -0.34 9.26 10.10
C LEU A 160 -1.63 8.69 9.49
N ALA A 161 -1.61 7.47 8.95
CA ALA A 161 -2.77 6.81 8.37
C ALA A 161 -3.85 6.53 9.42
N TYR A 162 -3.47 6.08 10.62
CA TYR A 162 -4.38 5.87 11.75
C TYR A 162 -5.12 7.17 12.12
N PHE A 163 -4.38 8.25 12.36
CA PHE A 163 -4.97 9.54 12.75
C PHE A 163 -5.81 10.16 11.63
N SER A 164 -5.33 10.06 10.39
CA SER A 164 -6.05 10.57 9.23
C SER A 164 -7.42 9.92 9.08
N TYR A 165 -7.51 8.59 9.27
CA TYR A 165 -8.78 7.88 9.20
C TYR A 165 -9.75 8.31 10.31
N ILE A 166 -9.29 8.39 11.57
CA ILE A 166 -10.15 8.80 12.70
C ILE A 166 -10.66 10.22 12.52
N LYS A 167 -9.78 11.19 12.18
CA LYS A 167 -10.18 12.58 11.92
C LYS A 167 -11.22 12.66 10.81
N TRP A 168 -11.00 11.92 9.72
CA TRP A 168 -11.91 11.88 8.60
C TRP A 168 -13.27 11.25 8.96
N TYR A 169 -13.27 10.18 9.76
CA TYR A 169 -14.47 9.53 10.25
C TYR A 169 -15.33 10.48 11.10
N VAL A 170 -14.72 11.14 12.10
CA VAL A 170 -15.40 12.10 13.00
C VAL A 170 -15.97 13.27 12.19
N TYR A 171 -15.18 13.83 11.28
CA TYR A 171 -15.62 14.90 10.40
C TYR A 171 -16.85 14.51 9.56
N ARG A 172 -16.84 13.28 9.02
CA ARG A 172 -17.96 12.76 8.23
C ARG A 172 -19.21 12.54 9.08
N GLN A 173 -19.05 12.06 10.31
CA GLN A 173 -20.16 11.84 11.24
C GLN A 173 -20.80 13.18 11.63
N LYS A 174 -19.99 14.20 11.95
CA LYS A 174 -20.46 15.56 12.26
C LYS A 174 -21.27 16.14 11.09
N ARG A 175 -20.77 16.05 9.86
CA ARG A 175 -21.50 16.51 8.66
C ARG A 175 -22.81 15.74 8.41
N ARG A 176 -22.88 14.45 8.77
CA ARG A 176 -24.14 13.69 8.66
C ARG A 176 -25.15 14.13 9.72
N TYR A 177 -24.69 14.36 10.95
CA TYR A 177 -25.53 14.84 12.04
C TYR A 177 -26.07 16.24 11.76
N GLU A 178 -25.24 17.16 11.27
CA GLU A 178 -25.67 18.51 10.86
C GLU A 178 -26.73 18.48 9.74
N LYS A 179 -26.61 17.56 8.77
CA LYS A 179 -27.63 17.38 7.73
C LYS A 179 -28.94 16.85 8.32
N PHE A 180 -28.87 15.89 9.23
CA PHE A 180 -30.04 15.36 9.91
C PHE A 180 -30.77 16.45 10.71
N LEU A 181 -30.02 17.28 11.46
CA LEU A 181 -30.57 18.42 12.20
C LEU A 181 -31.20 19.47 11.26
N LYS A 182 -30.54 19.82 10.14
CA LYS A 182 -31.11 20.74 9.14
C LYS A 182 -32.38 20.21 8.49
N THR A 183 -32.46 18.89 8.25
CA THR A 183 -33.67 18.24 7.73
C THR A 183 -34.79 18.19 8.76
N LYS A 184 -34.49 17.99 10.05
CA LYS A 184 -35.47 18.02 11.15
C LYS A 184 -35.99 19.44 11.39
N ALA A 185 -35.11 20.43 11.46
CA ALA A 185 -35.46 21.84 11.63
C ALA A 185 -36.35 22.37 10.49
N LYS A 186 -36.11 21.95 9.23
CA LYS A 186 -36.99 22.28 8.10
C LYS A 186 -38.39 21.65 8.17
N ARG A 187 -38.58 20.60 8.97
CA ARG A 187 -39.89 19.92 9.13
C ARG A 187 -40.69 20.44 10.32
N GLU A 188 -40.05 21.18 11.23
CA GLU A 188 -40.66 21.69 12.46
C GLU A 188 -41.05 23.18 12.37
N ILE A 189 -40.76 23.85 11.26
CA ILE A 189 -41.21 25.24 11.00
C ILE A 189 -42.51 25.16 10.18
N PRO A 190 -43.67 25.60 10.73
CA PRO A 190 -44.97 25.60 10.05
C PRO A 190 -45.04 26.58 8.88
#